data_AF-A0A229RQP0-F1
#
_entry.id   AF-A0A229RQP0-F1
#
_cell.length_a   1.000
_cell.length_b   1.000
_cell.length_c   1.000
_cell.angle_alpha   90.00
_cell.angle_beta   90.00
_cell.angle_gamma   90.00
#
_symmetry.space_group_name_H-M   'P 1'
#
loop_
_entity.id
_entity.type
_entity.pdbx_description
1 polymer ?
#
loop_
_entity_poly.entity_id
_entity_poly.type
_entity_poly.pdbx_seq_one_letter_code
_entity_poly.pdbx_strand_id
1 'polypeptide(L)'
;MKNTLRRFAVAGAAVVAIVSFSAVNAGAAQASDYEYFGSYNQEDCGITGHHGQIAGDWDGWMCYPSPTFPWVYDLYVQPNF
;
A
#
# COMPACT_ATOMS: atom_id res chain seq x y z
N MET A 1 30.59 -6.77 -37.74
CA MET A 1 29.22 -6.53 -37.21
C MET A 1 29.39 -5.69 -35.94
N LYS A 2 29.51 -4.35 -35.98
CA LYS A 2 28.47 -3.30 -35.96
C LYS A 2 27.27 -3.58 -35.03
N ASN A 3 27.18 -2.74 -33.97
CA ASN A 3 26.00 -2.13 -33.29
C ASN A 3 26.17 -2.19 -31.76
N THR A 4 26.62 -1.14 -31.06
CA THR A 4 25.96 0.15 -30.74
C THR A 4 24.71 -0.01 -29.85
N LEU A 5 24.88 0.14 -28.53
CA LEU A 5 23.84 0.53 -27.58
C LEU A 5 24.43 1.65 -26.69
N ARG A 6 24.50 2.87 -27.23
CA ARG A 6 23.59 4.00 -26.97
C ARG A 6 23.39 4.33 -25.47
N ARG A 7 24.22 5.26 -25.00
CA ARG A 7 23.94 6.15 -23.87
C ARG A 7 22.66 6.93 -24.18
N PHE A 8 21.69 6.87 -23.27
CA PHE A 8 20.59 7.84 -23.16
C PHE A 8 20.54 8.25 -21.68
N ALA A 9 21.29 9.29 -21.31
CA ALA A 9 20.77 10.64 -21.16
C ALA A 9 19.59 10.69 -20.17
N VAL A 10 19.93 10.79 -18.89
CA VAL A 10 19.03 11.30 -17.84
C VAL A 10 18.73 12.74 -18.21
N ALA A 11 17.57 12.95 -18.83
CA ALA A 11 17.07 14.26 -19.20
C ALA A 11 15.58 14.31 -18.84
N GLY A 12 15.21 15.34 -18.06
CA GLY A 12 13.82 15.72 -17.89
C GLY A 12 13.38 15.89 -16.46
N ALA A 13 13.97 16.85 -15.74
CA ALA A 13 13.22 17.56 -14.72
C ALA A 13 12.10 18.35 -15.43
N ALA A 14 10.86 17.90 -15.31
CA ALA A 14 9.68 18.67 -15.70
C ALA A 14 8.73 18.72 -14.50
N VAL A 15 8.80 19.83 -13.79
CA VAL A 15 7.83 20.24 -12.78
C VAL A 15 6.51 20.48 -13.49
N VAL A 16 5.48 19.68 -13.18
CA VAL A 16 4.09 20.01 -13.49
C VAL A 16 3.37 20.18 -12.17
N ALA A 17 3.15 21.44 -11.81
CA ALA A 17 2.37 21.83 -10.66
C ALA A 17 0.93 22.15 -11.10
N ILE A 18 0.00 21.49 -10.41
CA ILE A 18 -1.38 21.93 -10.10
C ILE A 18 -2.45 21.64 -11.16
N VAL A 19 -3.09 20.49 -11.00
CA VAL A 19 -4.54 20.44 -10.81
C VAL A 19 -4.81 19.59 -9.57
N SER A 20 -5.31 20.27 -8.55
CA SER A 20 -5.63 19.74 -7.24
C SER A 20 -6.89 18.86 -7.28
N PHE A 21 -6.94 17.93 -6.33
CA PHE A 21 -8.06 17.07 -5.91
C PHE A 21 -8.25 15.75 -6.66
N SER A 22 -8.02 14.65 -5.92
CA SER A 22 -8.39 13.25 -6.20
C SER A 22 -7.38 12.36 -6.93
N ALA A 23 -6.09 12.55 -6.69
CA ALA A 23 -5.09 11.51 -6.92
C ALA A 23 -4.19 11.40 -5.70
N VAL A 24 -4.77 11.01 -4.56
CA VAL A 24 -3.98 10.49 -3.45
C VAL A 24 -3.41 9.18 -3.95
N ASN A 25 -2.21 9.26 -4.54
CA ASN A 25 -1.30 8.16 -4.81
C ASN A 25 -1.96 6.80 -5.13
N ALA A 26 -2.63 6.70 -6.28
CA ALA A 26 -2.73 5.42 -7.02
C ALA A 26 -1.37 5.00 -7.63
N GLY A 27 -0.29 5.32 -6.92
CA GLY A 27 1.10 5.33 -7.36
C GLY A 27 2.03 5.01 -6.20
N ALA A 28 1.61 4.08 -5.35
CA ALA A 28 2.51 3.20 -4.60
C ALA A 28 1.94 1.78 -4.70
N ALA A 29 1.74 1.32 -5.93
CA ALA A 29 1.75 -0.10 -6.24
C ALA A 29 3.19 -0.63 -6.09
N GLN A 30 3.77 -0.49 -4.89
CA GLN A 30 4.94 -1.26 -4.47
C GLN A 30 4.38 -2.46 -3.71
N ALA A 31 4.37 -3.59 -4.41
CA ALA A 31 3.85 -4.84 -3.91
C ALA A 31 4.60 -5.32 -2.64
N SER A 32 3.83 -5.93 -1.73
CA SER A 32 4.14 -7.24 -1.12
C SER A 32 4.70 -7.35 0.31
N ASP A 33 4.41 -6.43 1.22
CA ASP A 33 4.74 -6.68 2.65
C ASP A 33 3.50 -6.89 3.54
N TYR A 34 2.30 -6.66 3.02
CA TYR A 34 1.06 -6.78 3.78
C TYR A 34 0.40 -8.14 3.57
N GLU A 35 0.28 -8.93 4.63
CA GLU A 35 -0.31 -10.26 4.67
C GLU A 35 -1.73 -10.22 5.24
N TYR A 36 -2.62 -11.04 4.69
CA TYR A 36 -3.98 -11.16 5.22
C TYR A 36 -3.96 -11.82 6.59
N PHE A 37 -4.59 -11.19 7.58
CA PHE A 37 -4.70 -11.69 8.95
C PHE A 37 -6.10 -12.25 9.25
N GLY A 38 -7.15 -11.51 8.90
CA GLY A 38 -8.53 -11.89 9.22
C GLY A 38 -9.57 -10.88 8.74
N SER A 39 -10.85 -11.27 8.76
CA SER A 39 -11.98 -10.40 8.44
C SER A 39 -12.71 -9.98 9.71
N TYR A 40 -13.03 -8.69 9.81
CA TYR A 40 -13.67 -8.07 10.96
C TYR A 40 -14.80 -7.13 10.51
N ASN A 41 -15.61 -6.61 11.43
CA ASN A 41 -16.37 -5.40 11.10
C ASN A 41 -15.41 -4.19 10.99
N GLN A 42 -15.91 -3.05 10.53
CA GLN A 42 -15.08 -1.86 10.29
C GLN A 42 -14.31 -1.39 11.54
N GLU A 43 -14.99 -1.37 12.68
CA GLU A 43 -14.44 -0.88 13.95
C GLU A 43 -13.37 -1.85 14.49
N ASP A 44 -13.69 -3.14 14.54
CA ASP A 44 -12.81 -4.20 15.04
C ASP A 44 -11.55 -4.35 14.18
N CYS A 45 -11.64 -4.09 12.87
CA CYS A 45 -10.47 -4.10 11.99
C CYS A 45 -9.44 -3.05 12.42
N GLY A 46 -9.90 -1.83 12.70
CA GLY A 46 -9.04 -0.74 13.16
C GLY A 46 -8.45 -0.99 14.55
N ILE A 47 -9.27 -1.48 15.48
CA ILE A 47 -8.83 -1.83 16.83
C ILE A 47 -7.76 -2.92 16.81
N THR A 48 -8.00 -4.00 16.07
CA THR A 48 -7.09 -5.15 16.00
C THR A 48 -5.76 -4.77 15.34
N GLY A 49 -5.81 -4.07 14.20
CA GLY A 49 -4.61 -3.60 13.51
C GLY A 49 -3.78 -2.66 14.38
N HIS A 50 -4.42 -1.67 15.01
CA HIS A 50 -3.73 -0.74 15.90
C HIS A 50 -3.12 -1.43 17.13
N HIS A 51 -3.84 -2.38 17.74
CA HIS A 51 -3.36 -3.09 18.92
C HIS A 51 -2.06 -3.84 18.66
N GLY A 52 -1.97 -4.63 17.58
CA GLY A 52 -0.72 -5.36 17.33
C GLY A 52 0.42 -4.44 16.87
N GLN A 53 0.14 -3.25 16.32
CA GLN A 53 1.19 -2.28 15.98
C GLN A 53 1.81 -1.71 17.26
N ILE A 54 0.98 -1.44 18.27
CA ILE A 54 1.45 -1.02 19.60
C ILE A 54 2.15 -2.18 20.33
N ALA A 55 1.67 -3.42 20.17
CA ALA A 55 2.30 -4.60 20.74
C ALA A 55 3.67 -4.91 20.10
N GLY A 56 3.94 -4.36 18.92
CA GLY A 56 5.16 -4.59 18.14
C GLY A 56 5.12 -5.84 17.27
N ASP A 57 3.94 -6.46 17.10
CA ASP A 57 3.72 -7.64 16.28
C ASP A 57 3.81 -7.33 14.78
N TRP A 58 3.49 -6.09 14.39
CA TRP A 58 3.52 -5.62 13.02
C TRP A 58 3.98 -4.16 12.90
N ASP A 59 4.69 -3.85 11.81
CA ASP A 59 5.19 -2.51 11.47
C ASP A 59 4.09 -1.61 10.91
N GLY A 60 3.06 -2.22 10.32
CA GLY A 60 1.92 -1.53 9.71
C GLY A 60 0.68 -2.40 9.60
N TRP A 61 -0.47 -1.77 9.41
CA TRP A 61 -1.74 -2.45 9.19
C TRP A 61 -2.66 -1.63 8.28
N MET A 62 -3.54 -2.32 7.56
CA MET A 62 -4.53 -1.72 6.66
C MET A 62 -5.83 -2.53 6.68
N CYS A 63 -6.95 -1.83 6.57
CA CYS A 63 -8.28 -2.43 6.46
C CYS A 63 -8.85 -2.18 5.08
N TYR A 64 -9.23 -3.24 4.37
CA TYR A 64 -9.87 -3.16 3.06
C TYR A 64 -11.28 -3.78 3.11
N PRO A 65 -12.27 -3.23 2.40
CA PRO A 65 -13.56 -3.90 2.26
C PRO A 65 -13.36 -5.29 1.67
N SER A 66 -13.97 -6.32 2.28
CA SER A 66 -13.78 -7.68 1.79
C SER A 66 -14.44 -7.88 0.43
N PRO A 67 -13.78 -8.55 -0.53
CA PRO A 67 -14.40 -8.91 -1.79
C PRO A 67 -15.47 -10.01 -1.62
N THR A 68 -15.45 -10.73 -0.49
CA THR A 68 -16.37 -11.86 -0.22
C THR A 68 -17.65 -11.41 0.47
N PHE A 69 -17.54 -10.55 1.49
CA PHE A 69 -18.69 -10.10 2.27
C PHE A 69 -18.71 -8.56 2.37
N PRO A 70 -19.76 -7.88 1.87
CA PRO A 70 -19.74 -6.42 1.73
C PRO A 70 -19.85 -5.65 3.05
N TRP A 71 -20.13 -6.32 4.18
CA TRP A 71 -20.22 -5.73 5.51
C TRP A 71 -19.01 -6.03 6.40
N VAL A 72 -17.96 -6.68 5.87
CA VAL A 72 -16.72 -6.95 6.62
C VAL A 72 -15.53 -6.29 5.95
N TYR A 73 -14.49 -6.09 6.74
CA TYR A 73 -13.21 -5.52 6.36
C TYR A 73 -12.11 -6.56 6.61
N ASP A 74 -11.34 -6.83 5.58
CA ASP A 74 -10.17 -7.69 5.64
C ASP A 74 -8.99 -6.86 6.17
N LEU A 75 -8.43 -7.33 7.29
CA LEU A 75 -7.23 -6.79 7.91
C LEU A 75 -6.01 -7.40 7.22
N TYR A 76 -5.15 -6.51 6.73
CA TYR A 76 -3.84 -6.84 6.23
C TYR A 76 -2.78 -6.21 7.13
N VAL A 77 -1.73 -6.95 7.47
CA VAL A 77 -0.68 -6.54 8.40
C VAL A 77 0.68 -6.69 7.75
N GLN A 78 1.60 -5.79 8.08
CA GLN A 78 3.01 -5.91 7.71
C GLN A 78 3.77 -6.48 8.91
N PRO A 79 4.15 -7.76 8.91
CA PRO A 79 4.78 -8.38 10.07
C PRO A 79 6.16 -7.78 10.36
N ASN A 80 6.52 -7.71 11.64
CA ASN A 80 7.82 -7.20 12.11
C ASN A 80 8.76 -8.38 12.44
N PHE A 81 9.33 -9.03 11.41
CA PHE A 81 10.25 -10.17 11.55
C PHE A 81 11.70 -9.82 11.21
#